data_AF-A0A176YD73-F1
#
_entry.id   AF-A0A176YD73-F1
#
_cell.length_a   1.000
_cell.length_b   1.000
_cell.length_c   1.000
_cell.angle_alpha   90.00
_cell.angle_beta   90.00
_cell.angle_gamma   90.00
#
_symmetry.space_group_name_H-M   'P 1'
#
loop_
_entity.id
_entity.type
_entity.pdbx_description
1 polymer ?
#
loop_
_entity_poly.entity_id
_entity_poly.type
_entity_poly.pdbx_seq_one_letter_code
_entity_poly.pdbx_strand_id
1 'polypeptide(L)'
;MNRACKLLLAMALPLPLMTGAEAEEVGQDGAHRHHPPQDQPLHEKFYSNWHMPDNPALSCCNNADCYPTEIRYLDGRIYARRREDGKYILIPSQKVERNRDNPDGRNHLCAPPPSASLVDTVYCFALGGAT
;
A
#
# COMPACT_ATOMS: atom_id res chain seq x y z
N MET A 1 -71.03 26.72 24.09
CA MET A 1 -71.86 25.67 24.72
C MET A 1 -71.70 24.37 23.94
N ASN A 2 -71.52 23.28 24.70
CA ASN A 2 -71.69 21.86 24.37
C ASN A 2 -70.43 21.01 24.10
N ARG A 3 -70.26 20.10 25.07
CA ARG A 3 -69.24 19.07 25.30
C ARG A 3 -69.51 17.81 24.48
N ALA A 4 -68.44 17.11 24.08
CA ALA A 4 -68.32 15.64 24.06
C ALA A 4 -66.81 15.34 23.92
N CYS A 5 -66.06 14.77 24.87
CA CYS A 5 -66.15 13.52 25.64
C CYS A 5 -65.72 12.27 24.85
N LYS A 6 -64.69 11.58 25.37
CA LYS A 6 -64.14 10.25 24.99
C LYS A 6 -63.15 10.30 23.79
N LEU A 7 -62.02 9.59 23.71
CA LEU A 7 -61.39 8.49 24.43
C LEU A 7 -59.87 8.78 24.49
N LEU A 8 -59.18 8.60 25.63
CA LEU A 8 -58.34 7.44 25.94
C LEU A 8 -57.59 6.83 24.75
N LEU A 9 -56.28 7.12 24.64
CA LEU A 9 -55.22 6.12 24.52
C LEU A 9 -53.85 6.81 24.66
N ALA A 10 -53.23 6.60 25.82
CA ALA A 10 -51.84 6.92 26.06
C ALA A 10 -50.98 5.95 25.25
N MET A 11 -50.18 6.47 24.32
CA MET A 11 -49.07 5.73 23.72
C MET A 11 -47.81 6.48 24.13
N ALA A 12 -47.15 5.96 25.16
CA ALA A 12 -45.85 6.40 25.61
C ALA A 12 -44.83 6.12 24.50
N LEU A 13 -44.24 7.18 23.94
CA LEU A 13 -43.08 7.10 23.06
C LEU A 13 -41.85 6.73 23.90
N PRO A 14 -41.12 5.65 23.60
CA PRO A 14 -39.85 5.38 24.24
C PRO A 14 -38.78 6.36 23.72
N LEU A 15 -38.19 7.11 24.65
CA LEU A 15 -36.94 7.86 24.44
C LEU A 15 -35.84 6.89 23.96
N PRO A 16 -35.11 7.16 22.87
CA PRO A 16 -33.90 6.43 22.58
C PRO A 16 -32.83 6.78 23.62
N LEU A 17 -32.34 5.76 24.33
CA LEU A 17 -31.12 5.83 25.13
C LEU A 17 -29.96 6.26 24.23
N MET A 18 -29.30 7.37 24.59
CA MET A 18 -28.01 7.76 24.04
C MET A 18 -27.01 6.65 24.39
N THR A 19 -26.73 5.78 23.42
CA THR A 19 -25.67 4.78 23.55
C THR A 19 -24.35 5.52 23.41
N GLY A 20 -23.43 5.24 24.33
CA GLY A 20 -22.22 6.03 24.58
C GLY A 20 -21.36 6.21 23.34
N ALA A 21 -20.69 7.37 23.33
CA ALA A 21 -19.59 7.67 22.43
C ALA A 21 -18.62 6.49 22.38
N GLU A 22 -18.48 5.88 21.21
CA GLU A 22 -17.30 5.10 20.88
C GLU A 22 -16.08 6.02 21.02
N ALA A 23 -15.35 5.86 22.12
CA ALA A 23 -13.95 6.21 22.14
C ALA A 23 -13.29 5.31 21.09
N GLU A 24 -12.96 5.89 19.93
CA GLU A 24 -12.04 5.29 18.98
C GLU A 24 -10.69 5.17 19.69
N GLU A 25 -10.50 4.03 20.38
CA GLU A 25 -9.21 3.50 20.73
C GLU A 25 -8.47 3.27 19.42
N VAL A 26 -7.68 4.28 19.01
CA VAL A 26 -6.72 4.19 17.92
C VAL A 26 -5.72 3.11 18.30
N GLY A 27 -6.04 1.87 17.89
CA GLY A 27 -5.17 0.73 18.00
C GLY A 27 -3.85 1.05 17.34
N GLN A 28 -2.81 1.19 18.17
CA GLN A 28 -1.41 1.18 17.76
C GLN A 28 -1.01 -0.25 17.40
N ASP A 29 -1.61 -0.79 16.33
CA ASP A 29 -1.07 -1.94 15.64
C ASP A 29 -0.07 -1.41 14.62
N GLY A 30 1.21 -1.73 14.84
CA GLY A 30 2.29 -1.40 13.92
C GLY A 30 1.86 -1.73 12.51
N ALA A 31 1.73 -0.69 11.68
CA ALA A 31 1.20 -0.75 10.33
C ALA A 31 2.01 -1.73 9.48
N HIS A 32 1.67 -3.01 9.56
CA HIS A 32 1.87 -3.97 8.50
C HIS A 32 1.18 -3.35 7.30
N ARG A 33 1.98 -2.72 6.43
CA ARG A 33 1.53 -2.07 5.20
C ARG A 33 0.76 -3.13 4.41
N HIS A 34 -0.55 -3.18 4.61
CA HIS A 34 -1.39 -4.19 3.98
C HIS A 34 -1.30 -3.94 2.48
N HIS A 35 -0.76 -4.92 1.77
CA HIS A 35 -0.76 -4.91 0.32
C HIS A 35 -2.19 -5.13 -0.15
N PRO A 36 -2.58 -4.53 -1.29
CA PRO A 36 -3.83 -4.89 -1.93
C PRO A 36 -3.88 -6.42 -2.12
N PRO A 37 -5.01 -7.09 -1.86
CA PRO A 37 -5.10 -8.56 -1.94
C PRO A 37 -4.59 -9.15 -3.27
N GLN A 38 -4.71 -8.39 -4.36
CA GLN A 38 -4.21 -8.80 -5.68
C GLN A 38 -2.69 -8.93 -5.77
N ASP A 39 -1.92 -8.25 -4.91
CA ASP A 39 -0.46 -8.27 -4.93
C ASP A 39 0.13 -9.31 -3.96
N GLN A 40 -0.72 -10.00 -3.17
CA GLN A 40 -0.30 -11.06 -2.26
C GLN A 40 0.52 -12.18 -2.94
N PRO A 41 0.15 -12.68 -4.15
CA PRO A 41 0.94 -13.70 -4.82
C PRO A 41 2.32 -13.22 -5.26
N LEU A 42 2.47 -11.93 -5.61
CA LEU A 42 3.78 -11.34 -5.91
C LEU A 42 4.66 -11.37 -4.67
N HIS A 43 4.05 -11.06 -3.53
CA HIS A 43 4.73 -11.05 -2.25
C HIS A 43 5.31 -12.41 -1.88
N GLU A 44 4.47 -13.43 -1.96
CA GLU A 44 4.81 -14.79 -1.55
C GLU A 44 5.81 -15.46 -2.51
N LYS A 45 5.73 -15.18 -3.81
CA LYS A 45 6.47 -15.93 -4.84
C LYS A 45 7.62 -15.18 -5.48
N PHE A 46 7.46 -13.87 -5.70
CA PHE A 46 8.43 -13.06 -6.44
C PHE A 46 9.28 -12.20 -5.53
N TYR A 47 8.68 -11.42 -4.63
CA TYR A 47 9.43 -10.51 -3.75
C TYR A 47 10.18 -11.26 -2.65
N SER A 48 9.60 -12.33 -2.10
CA SER A 48 10.15 -13.12 -0.99
C SER A 48 11.54 -13.73 -1.26
N ASN A 49 11.87 -13.97 -2.53
CA ASN A 49 13.14 -14.57 -2.96
C ASN A 49 13.96 -13.64 -3.87
N TRP A 50 13.55 -12.38 -4.03
CA TRP A 50 14.27 -11.43 -4.85
C TRP A 50 15.45 -10.84 -4.07
N HIS A 51 16.63 -10.89 -4.67
CA HIS A 51 17.87 -10.36 -4.10
C HIS A 51 18.43 -9.22 -4.95
N MET A 52 19.19 -8.32 -4.31
CA MET A 52 19.70 -7.12 -4.99
C MET A 52 20.61 -7.48 -6.17
N PRO A 53 20.35 -6.97 -7.39
CA PRO A 53 21.14 -7.33 -8.57
C PRO A 53 22.63 -6.98 -8.46
N ASP A 54 23.00 -5.96 -7.69
CA ASP A 54 24.37 -5.52 -7.42
C ASP A 54 24.98 -6.16 -6.16
N ASN A 55 24.18 -6.78 -5.30
CA ASN A 55 24.65 -7.53 -4.13
C ASN A 55 23.67 -8.67 -3.79
N PRO A 56 23.78 -9.83 -4.45
CA PRO A 56 22.83 -10.94 -4.29
C PRO A 56 22.79 -11.56 -2.89
N ALA A 57 23.73 -11.22 -1.99
CA ALA A 57 23.68 -11.65 -0.59
C ALA A 57 22.59 -10.91 0.22
N LEU A 58 22.02 -9.83 -0.32
CA LEU A 58 20.99 -9.02 0.33
C LEU A 58 19.63 -9.20 -0.35
N SER A 59 18.60 -9.42 0.46
CA SER A 59 17.20 -9.43 -0.02
C SER A 59 16.76 -8.04 -0.48
N CYS A 60 15.93 -7.99 -1.52
CA CYS A 60 15.22 -6.79 -1.97
C CYS A 60 14.06 -6.40 -1.03
N CYS A 61 13.47 -7.39 -0.37
CA CYS A 61 12.19 -7.28 0.31
C CYS A 61 12.33 -7.60 1.79
N ASN A 62 11.71 -6.77 2.63
CA ASN A 62 11.50 -7.00 4.07
C ASN A 62 10.00 -7.18 4.40
N ASN A 63 9.23 -7.66 3.43
CA ASN A 63 7.78 -7.77 3.43
C ASN A 63 6.96 -6.47 3.26
N ALA A 64 7.56 -5.28 3.22
CA ALA A 64 6.79 -4.04 3.17
C ALA A 64 7.27 -3.01 2.13
N ASP A 65 8.42 -3.24 1.51
CA ASP A 65 9.10 -2.22 0.70
C ASP A 65 8.94 -2.40 -0.82
N CYS A 66 8.29 -3.49 -1.27
CA CYS A 66 8.15 -3.83 -2.70
C CYS A 66 6.70 -3.69 -3.19
N TYR A 67 6.51 -3.08 -4.37
CA TYR A 67 5.19 -2.88 -4.98
C TYR A 67 5.27 -2.63 -6.50
N PRO A 68 4.16 -2.87 -7.25
CA PRO A 68 4.05 -2.44 -8.64
C PRO A 68 4.08 -0.90 -8.77
N THR A 69 4.67 -0.38 -9.84
CA THR A 69 4.88 1.08 -10.01
C THR A 69 4.75 1.56 -11.45
N GLU A 70 4.48 2.86 -11.60
CA GLU A 70 4.59 3.60 -12.85
C GLU A 70 6.02 4.06 -13.09
N ILE A 71 6.43 4.18 -14.34
CA ILE A 71 7.75 4.71 -14.70
C ILE A 71 7.67 5.87 -15.68
N ARG A 72 8.74 6.66 -15.71
CA ARG A 72 9.03 7.65 -16.75
C ARG A 72 10.43 7.42 -17.29
N TYR A 73 10.58 7.60 -18.60
CA TYR A 73 11.87 7.71 -19.24
C TYR A 73 12.20 9.19 -19.43
N LEU A 74 13.31 9.64 -18.85
CA LEU A 74 13.81 11.01 -18.99
C LEU A 74 15.31 10.91 -19.28
N ASP A 75 15.76 11.47 -20.41
CA ASP A 75 17.17 11.50 -20.81
C ASP A 75 17.87 10.12 -20.77
N GLY A 76 17.16 9.07 -21.23
CA GLY A 76 17.67 7.70 -21.25
C GLY A 76 17.75 7.03 -19.86
N ARG A 77 17.22 7.67 -18.81
CA ARG A 77 17.16 7.15 -17.45
C ARG A 77 15.74 6.78 -17.08
N ILE A 78 15.62 5.76 -16.23
CA ILE A 78 14.33 5.29 -15.71
C ILE A 78 14.09 5.95 -14.36
N TYR A 79 12.89 6.50 -14.19
CA TYR A 79 12.39 6.98 -12.91
C TYR A 79 11.15 6.20 -12.54
N ALA A 80 11.07 5.70 -11.31
CA ALA A 80 9.89 4.99 -10.81
C ALA A 80 9.14 5.82 -9.78
N ARG A 81 7.81 5.72 -9.77
CA ARG A 81 6.97 6.45 -8.83
C ARG A 81 6.91 5.72 -7.49
N ARG A 82 7.38 6.37 -6.43
CA ARG A 82 7.20 5.90 -5.06
C ARG A 82 5.72 6.00 -4.66
N ARG A 83 5.20 4.92 -4.08
CA ARG A 83 3.77 4.79 -3.69
C ARG A 83 3.37 5.82 -2.64
N GLU A 84 4.24 6.05 -1.66
CA GLU A 84 3.91 6.75 -0.42
C GLU A 84 3.71 8.26 -0.62
N ASP A 85 4.49 8.87 -1.51
CA ASP A 85 4.49 10.32 -1.75
C ASP A 85 4.36 10.71 -3.23
N GLY A 86 4.24 9.73 -4.12
CA GLY A 86 4.14 9.96 -5.57
C GLY A 86 5.42 10.50 -6.22
N LYS A 87 6.54 10.57 -5.48
CA LYS A 87 7.81 11.09 -6.00
C LYS A 87 8.39 10.13 -7.03
N TYR A 88 8.89 10.66 -8.14
CA TYR A 88 9.67 9.90 -9.11
C TYR A 88 11.14 9.85 -8.67
N ILE A 89 11.61 8.66 -8.30
CA ILE A 89 12.99 8.42 -7.89
C ILE A 89 13.79 7.80 -9.04
N LEU A 90 15.05 8.21 -9.19
CA LEU A 90 15.93 7.68 -10.23
C LEU A 90 16.22 6.20 -9.93
N ILE A 91 16.06 5.34 -10.95
CA ILE A 91 16.48 3.95 -10.89
C ILE A 91 17.91 3.85 -11.38
N PRO A 92 18.89 3.57 -10.49
CA PRO A 92 20.25 3.39 -10.94
C PRO A 92 20.42 2.03 -11.64
N SER A 93 21.23 2.00 -12.70
CA SER A 93 21.25 0.90 -13.68
C SER A 93 21.68 -0.45 -13.10
N GLN A 94 22.48 -0.45 -12.03
CA GLN A 94 22.90 -1.65 -11.33
C GLN A 94 21.80 -2.27 -10.44
N LYS A 95 20.69 -1.55 -10.20
CA LYS A 95 19.54 -2.06 -9.42
C LYS A 95 18.46 -2.69 -10.31
N VAL A 96 18.62 -2.62 -11.63
CA VAL A 96 17.70 -3.20 -12.61
C VAL A 96 17.94 -4.70 -12.72
N GLU A 97 16.89 -5.49 -12.46
CA GLU A 97 16.85 -6.94 -12.67
C GLU A 97 16.98 -7.28 -14.15
N ARG A 98 17.84 -8.26 -14.44
CA ARG A 98 18.17 -8.71 -15.81
C ARG A 98 18.21 -10.23 -15.94
N ASN A 99 18.19 -10.95 -14.82
CA ASN A 99 18.42 -12.38 -14.73
C ASN A 99 17.14 -13.16 -14.39
N ARG A 100 16.02 -12.47 -14.22
CA ARG A 100 14.71 -13.05 -13.86
C ARG A 100 13.62 -12.48 -14.73
N ASP A 101 12.64 -13.33 -15.04
CA ASP A 101 11.43 -12.89 -15.71
C ASP A 101 10.54 -12.09 -14.76
N ASN A 102 9.84 -11.13 -15.35
CA ASN A 102 8.85 -10.33 -14.66
C ASN A 102 7.58 -11.17 -14.42
N PRO A 103 7.05 -11.24 -13.19
CA PRO A 103 5.96 -12.16 -12.86
C PRO A 103 4.62 -11.80 -13.50
N ASP A 104 4.37 -10.52 -13.82
CA ASP A 104 3.04 -10.06 -14.27
C ASP A 104 3.09 -8.99 -15.38
N GLY A 105 4.29 -8.69 -15.89
CA GLY A 105 4.51 -7.71 -16.95
C GLY A 105 4.49 -6.25 -16.50
N ARG A 106 4.21 -5.94 -15.21
CA ARG A 106 4.22 -4.58 -14.67
C ARG A 106 5.60 -4.20 -14.15
N ASN A 107 5.88 -2.92 -13.97
CA ASN A 107 7.14 -2.54 -13.31
C ASN A 107 7.03 -2.76 -11.81
N HIS A 108 8.11 -3.18 -11.16
CA HIS A 108 8.16 -3.38 -9.71
C HIS A 108 9.32 -2.61 -9.10
N LEU A 109 9.06 -1.95 -7.97
CA LEU A 109 10.05 -1.19 -7.21
C LEU A 109 10.11 -1.72 -5.78
N CYS A 110 11.32 -1.95 -5.29
CA CYS A 110 11.60 -2.11 -3.87
C CYS A 110 12.40 -0.90 -3.37
N ALA A 111 11.81 -0.11 -2.48
CA ALA A 111 12.42 1.11 -1.94
C ALA A 111 11.94 1.38 -0.51
N PRO A 112 12.77 1.98 0.35
CA PRO A 112 12.35 2.33 1.70
C PRO A 112 11.31 3.47 1.68
N PRO A 113 10.50 3.61 2.75
CA PRO A 113 9.54 4.70 2.87
C PRO A 113 10.25 6.07 2.93
N PRO A 114 9.53 7.17 2.63
CA PRO A 114 10.10 8.52 2.71
C PRO A 114 10.68 8.90 4.08
N SER A 115 10.21 8.27 5.15
CA SER A 115 10.68 8.51 6.53
C SER A 115 11.98 7.78 6.90
N ALA A 116 12.50 6.90 6.03
CA ALA A 116 13.74 6.18 6.29
C ALA A 116 14.98 7.06 6.10
N SER A 117 16.04 6.76 6.85
CA SER A 117 17.33 7.49 6.76
C SER A 117 18.00 7.40 5.38
N LEU A 118 17.64 6.40 4.57
CA LEU A 118 18.16 6.18 3.21
C LEU A 118 17.10 6.54 2.15
N VAL A 119 16.49 7.72 2.28
CA VAL A 119 15.47 8.23 1.35
C VAL A 119 15.96 8.17 -0.10
N ASP A 120 15.06 7.81 -1.01
CA ASP A 120 15.29 7.67 -2.46
C ASP A 120 16.30 6.58 -2.88
N THR A 121 16.70 5.70 -1.96
CA THR A 121 17.45 4.50 -2.32
C THR A 121 16.54 3.52 -3.07
N VAL A 122 17.10 2.81 -4.04
CA VAL A 122 16.45 1.68 -4.71
C VAL A 122 17.15 0.41 -4.29
N TYR A 123 16.40 -0.55 -3.74
CA TYR A 123 16.94 -1.88 -3.44
C TYR A 123 16.96 -2.73 -4.70
N CYS A 124 15.82 -2.78 -5.42
CA CYS A 124 15.62 -3.56 -6.62
C CYS A 124 14.58 -2.91 -7.52
N PHE A 125 14.73 -3.10 -8.84
CA PHE A 125 13.77 -2.66 -9.83
C PHE A 125 13.63 -3.71 -10.94
N ALA A 126 12.41 -4.08 -11.28
CA ALA A 126 12.10 -4.98 -12.40
C ALA A 126 11.29 -4.20 -13.42
N LEU A 127 11.79 -4.17 -14.65
CA LEU A 127 11.10 -3.51 -15.75
C LEU A 127 9.96 -4.41 -16.24
N GLY A 128 8.79 -3.81 -16.47
CA GLY A 128 7.68 -4.46 -17.14
C GLY A 128 7.99 -4.70 -18.61
N GLY A 129 7.61 -5.88 -19.12
CA GLY A 129 7.56 -6.14 -20.55
C GLY A 129 6.16 -5.82 -21.05
N ALA A 130 6.01 -4.80 -21.88
CA ALA A 130 4.80 -4.67 -22.69
C ALA A 130 4.84 -5.80 -23.73
N THR A 131 4.05 -6.86 -23.53
CA THR A 131 3.74 -7.84 -24.58
C THR A 131 2.68 -7.30 -25.51
#